data_AF-A0A2N1DF20-F1
#
_entry.id   AF-A0A2N1DF20-F1
#
_cell.length_a   1.000
_cell.length_b   1.000
_cell.length_c   1.000
_cell.angle_alpha   90.00
_cell.angle_beta   90.00
_cell.angle_gamma   90.00
#
_symmetry.space_group_name_H-M   'P 1'
#
loop_
_entity.id
_entity.type
_entity.pdbx_description
1 polymer ?
#
loop_
_entity_poly.entity_id
_entity_poly.type
_entity_poly.pdbx_seq_one_letter_code
_entity_poly.pdbx_strand_id
1 'polypeptide(L)'
;MFQTYIKSRSFRRAAARLPQSELAEFIQYFLDHGYAHKTIHRYLCAVIHFADWMTKRGISCSDATARDKREFVRHRMSDPSSSGLFMHNKNTYAVSLSHWLRYLANDVKILSTNN
;
A
#
# COMPACT_ATOMS: atom_id res chain seq x y z
N MET A 1 -2.43 14.08 -8.01
CA MET A 1 -3.46 13.40 -7.19
C MET A 1 -2.93 12.91 -5.84
N PHE A 2 -1.82 12.15 -5.78
CA PHE A 2 -1.23 11.63 -4.53
C PHE A 2 -0.84 12.70 -3.47
N GLN A 3 -0.32 13.85 -3.91
CA GLN A 3 0.17 14.91 -3.01
C GLN A 3 -0.92 15.54 -2.12
N THR A 4 -2.20 15.43 -2.51
CA THR A 4 -3.35 15.90 -1.75
C THR A 4 -3.55 15.08 -0.47
N TYR A 5 -3.23 13.78 -0.51
CA TYR A 5 -3.44 12.84 0.58
C TYR A 5 -2.25 12.71 1.52
N ILE A 6 -1.03 12.90 1.01
CA ILE A 6 0.20 12.72 1.78
C ILE A 6 0.98 14.04 1.86
N LYS A 7 0.93 14.67 3.04
CA LYS A 7 1.65 15.94 3.31
C LYS A 7 3.10 15.75 3.74
N SER A 8 3.43 14.61 4.36
CA SER A 8 4.79 14.33 4.86
C SER A 8 5.79 14.07 3.73
N ARG A 9 6.93 14.78 3.76
CA ARG A 9 8.04 14.61 2.80
C ARG A 9 8.58 13.17 2.79
N SER A 10 8.66 12.55 3.96
CA SER A 10 9.15 11.17 4.12
C SER A 10 8.23 10.18 3.42
N PHE A 11 6.91 10.34 3.59
CA PHE A 11 5.92 9.50 2.92
C PHE A 11 5.89 9.75 1.41
N ARG A 12 6.08 11.00 0.96
CA ARG A 12 6.19 11.31 -0.47
C ARG A 12 7.39 10.61 -1.12
N ARG A 13 8.55 10.64 -0.46
CA ARG A 13 9.75 9.93 -0.93
C ARG A 13 9.53 8.42 -0.98
N ALA A 14 8.85 7.85 0.01
CA ALA A 14 8.56 6.42 0.02
C ALA A 14 7.57 6.02 -1.07
N ALA A 15 6.53 6.83 -1.30
CA ALA A 15 5.57 6.57 -2.37
C ALA A 15 6.14 6.73 -3.77
N ALA A 16 7.16 7.57 -3.96
CA ALA A 16 7.86 7.70 -5.24
C ALA A 16 8.59 6.41 -5.67
N ARG A 17 8.79 5.46 -4.73
CA ARG A 17 9.37 4.14 -5.02
C ARG A 17 8.33 3.10 -5.41
N LEU A 18 7.05 3.42 -5.31
CA LEU A 18 5.97 2.55 -5.75
C LEU A 18 5.78 2.68 -7.27
N PRO A 19 5.23 1.67 -7.94
CA PRO A 19 4.72 1.80 -9.31
C PRO A 19 3.67 2.93 -9.37
N GLN A 20 3.94 3.99 -10.14
CA GLN A 20 3.13 5.21 -10.10
C GLN A 20 1.78 5.06 -10.80
N SER A 21 1.70 4.26 -11.86
CA SER A 21 0.46 3.92 -12.57
C SER A 21 -0.54 3.24 -11.64
N GLU A 22 -0.12 2.17 -10.98
CA GLU A 22 -0.95 1.38 -10.07
C GLU A 22 -1.29 2.17 -8.82
N LEU A 23 -0.38 3.03 -8.34
CA LEU A 23 -0.66 3.95 -7.25
C LEU A 23 -1.76 4.95 -7.63
N ALA A 24 -1.79 5.44 -8.87
CA ALA A 24 -2.83 6.32 -9.36
C ALA A 24 -4.18 5.60 -9.48
N GLU A 25 -4.21 4.40 -10.08
CA GLU A 25 -5.41 3.58 -10.19
C GLU A 25 -5.98 3.19 -8.83
N PHE A 26 -5.10 2.83 -7.89
CA PHE A 26 -5.47 2.52 -6.51
C PHE A 26 -6.17 3.71 -5.85
N ILE A 27 -5.66 4.94 -6.02
CA ILE A 27 -6.30 6.14 -5.47
C ILE A 27 -7.63 6.42 -6.17
N GLN A 28 -7.66 6.32 -7.50
CA GLN A 28 -8.84 6.62 -8.30
C GLN A 28 -10.00 5.71 -7.94
N TYR A 29 -9.75 4.41 -7.76
CA TYR A 29 -10.78 3.46 -7.32
C TYR A 29 -11.52 3.92 -6.07
N PHE A 30 -10.81 4.35 -5.03
CA PHE A 30 -11.46 4.78 -3.80
C PHE A 30 -12.20 6.12 -3.96
N LEU A 31 -11.75 7.00 -4.86
CA LEU A 31 -12.46 8.23 -5.18
C LEU A 31 -13.78 7.94 -5.88
N ASP A 32 -13.78 7.07 -6.88
CA ASP A 32 -14.97 6.71 -7.65
C ASP A 32 -16.04 6.02 -6.77
N HIS A 33 -15.61 5.34 -5.71
CA HIS A 33 -16.50 4.71 -4.74
C HIS A 33 -16.86 5.61 -3.55
N GLY A 34 -16.54 6.91 -3.61
CA GLY A 34 -16.97 7.89 -2.60
C GLY A 34 -16.29 7.75 -1.24
N TYR A 35 -15.11 7.12 -1.17
CA TYR A 35 -14.41 6.97 0.11
C TYR A 35 -13.95 8.33 0.63
N ALA A 36 -14.13 8.53 1.94
CA ALA A 36 -13.65 9.74 2.60
C ALA A 36 -12.13 9.90 2.47
N HIS A 37 -11.68 11.14 2.32
CA HIS A 37 -10.25 11.49 2.16
C HIS A 37 -9.36 10.93 3.29
N LYS A 38 -9.88 10.89 4.53
CA LYS A 38 -9.20 10.29 5.69
C LYS A 38 -8.97 8.77 5.53
N THR A 39 -9.88 8.07 4.84
CA THR A 39 -9.78 6.64 4.59
C THR A 39 -8.76 6.36 3.49
N ILE A 40 -8.80 7.13 2.40
CA ILE A 40 -7.81 7.07 1.32
C ILE A 40 -6.40 7.32 1.86
N HIS A 41 -6.25 8.34 2.71
CA HIS A 41 -4.99 8.61 3.41
C HIS A 41 -4.50 7.40 4.22
N ARG A 42 -5.38 6.75 4.99
CA ARG A 42 -5.03 5.56 5.79
C ARG A 42 -4.58 4.39 4.92
N TYR A 43 -5.27 4.14 3.81
CA TYR A 43 -4.89 3.10 2.85
C TYR A 43 -3.53 3.38 2.21
N LEU A 44 -3.28 4.62 1.80
CA LEU A 44 -1.98 5.02 1.27
C LEU A 44 -0.85 4.83 2.28
N CYS A 45 -1.06 5.21 3.55
CA CYS A 45 -0.09 4.96 4.60
C CYS A 45 0.21 3.46 4.77
N ALA A 46 -0.80 2.60 4.70
CA ALA A 46 -0.61 1.15 4.78
C ALA A 46 0.27 0.61 3.64
N VAL A 47 0.01 1.03 2.39
CA VAL A 47 0.81 0.65 1.23
C VAL A 47 2.25 1.14 1.35
N ILE A 48 2.45 2.39 1.76
CA ILE A 48 3.79 2.98 1.94
C ILE A 48 4.59 2.24 3.02
N HIS A 49 3.97 1.93 4.15
CA HIS A 49 4.63 1.17 5.21
C HIS A 49 4.97 -0.26 4.79
N PHE A 50 4.09 -0.90 4.03
CA PHE A 50 4.36 -2.22 3.48
C PHE A 50 5.53 -2.20 2.50
N ALA A 51 5.57 -1.24 1.59
CA ALA A 51 6.66 -1.09 0.64
C ALA A 51 8.01 -0.82 1.32
N ASP A 52 8.04 0.06 2.33
CA ASP A 52 9.25 0.32 3.11
C ASP A 52 9.75 -0.94 3.83
N TRP A 53 8.83 -1.76 4.35
CA TRP A 53 9.15 -3.03 4.98
C TRP A 53 9.69 -4.07 3.98
N MET A 54 9.14 -4.13 2.77
CA MET A 54 9.64 -4.98 1.69
C MET A 54 11.05 -4.56 1.24
N THR A 55 11.26 -3.24 1.03
CA THR A 55 12.57 -2.69 0.65
C THR A 55 13.65 -3.01 1.68
N LYS A 56 13.34 -2.92 2.98
CA LYS A 56 14.27 -3.29 4.06
C LYS A 56 14.67 -4.77 4.04
N ARG A 57 13.85 -5.63 3.42
CA ARG A 57 14.12 -7.06 3.20
C ARG A 57 14.80 -7.34 1.85
N GLY A 58 15.08 -6.31 1.05
CA GLY A 58 15.62 -6.45 -0.29
C GLY A 58 14.62 -6.99 -1.32
N ILE A 59 13.31 -6.92 -1.04
CA ILE A 59 12.25 -7.42 -1.93
C ILE A 59 11.57 -6.24 -2.63
N SER A 60 11.39 -6.34 -3.95
CA SER A 60 10.63 -5.36 -4.72
C SER A 60 9.16 -5.39 -4.33
N CYS A 61 8.48 -4.24 -4.39
CA CYS A 61 7.05 -4.19 -4.11
C CYS A 61 6.22 -4.92 -5.19
N SER A 62 6.72 -4.99 -6.44
CA SER A 62 6.07 -5.72 -7.53
C SER A 62 6.12 -7.24 -7.34
N ASP A 63 7.10 -7.75 -6.58
CA ASP A 63 7.24 -9.19 -6.26
C ASP A 63 6.47 -9.58 -4.99
N ALA A 64 5.70 -8.67 -4.43
CA ALA A 64 5.01 -8.88 -3.17
C ALA A 64 3.94 -9.98 -3.27
N THR A 65 3.98 -10.91 -2.33
CA THR A 65 3.03 -12.04 -2.28
C THR A 65 1.96 -11.87 -1.20
N ALA A 66 0.93 -12.73 -1.27
CA ALA A 66 -0.04 -12.85 -0.19
C ALA A 66 0.59 -13.29 1.15
N ARG A 67 1.74 -13.99 1.10
CA ARG A 67 2.50 -14.37 2.30
C ARG A 67 3.15 -13.14 2.93
N ASP A 68 3.79 -12.28 2.13
CA ASP A 68 4.44 -11.05 2.61
C ASP A 68 3.44 -10.12 3.29
N LYS A 69 2.24 -9.98 2.72
CA LYS A 69 1.13 -9.25 3.38
C LYS A 69 0.82 -9.81 4.77
N ARG A 70 0.68 -11.13 4.90
CA ARG A 70 0.35 -11.76 6.20
C ARG A 70 1.46 -11.56 7.21
N GLU A 71 2.72 -11.75 6.79
CA GLU A 71 3.89 -11.52 7.62
C GLU A 71 3.99 -10.07 8.07
N PHE A 72 3.80 -9.11 7.17
CA PHE A 72 3.81 -7.69 7.49
C PHE A 72 2.72 -7.33 8.49
N VAL A 73 1.47 -7.74 8.25
CA VAL A 73 0.37 -7.45 9.17
C VAL A 73 0.62 -8.08 10.54
N ARG A 74 1.17 -9.30 10.60
CA ARG A 74 1.54 -9.93 11.88
C ARG A 74 2.63 -9.13 12.59
N HIS A 75 3.74 -8.84 11.91
CA HIS A 75 4.88 -8.13 12.48
C HIS A 75 4.48 -6.72 12.96
N ARG A 76 3.74 -5.98 12.14
CA ARG A 76 3.30 -4.62 12.43
C ARG A 76 2.35 -4.55 13.63
N MET A 77 1.52 -5.56 13.84
CA MET A 77 0.60 -5.61 14.99
C MET A 77 1.28 -6.05 16.29
N SER A 78 2.45 -6.70 16.19
CA SER A 78 3.22 -7.17 17.34
C SER A 78 4.30 -6.20 17.80
N ASP A 79 4.52 -5.09 17.07
CA ASP A 79 5.54 -4.11 17.37
C ASP A 79 5.00 -3.04 18.35
N PRO A 80 5.44 -3.01 19.62
CA PRO A 80 4.96 -2.02 20.59
C PRO A 80 5.42 -0.59 20.28
N SER A 81 6.45 -0.41 19.44
CA SER A 81 6.88 0.91 18.96
C SER A 81 5.96 1.47 17.85
N SER A 82 5.05 0.64 17.34
CA SER A 82 3.98 1.04 16.43
C SER A 82 2.78 1.67 17.17
N SER A 83 2.96 2.18 18.37
CA SER A 83 1.93 2.76 19.25
C SER A 83 1.53 4.20 18.86
N GLY A 84 1.47 4.49 17.56
CA GLY A 84 0.86 5.72 17.04
C GLY A 84 -0.63 5.50 16.75
N LEU A 85 -1.48 6.47 17.07
CA LEU A 85 -2.94 6.52 16.92
C LEU A 85 -3.54 6.02 15.58
N PHE A 86 -2.73 5.76 14.56
CA PHE A 86 -3.10 5.27 13.23
C PHE A 86 -2.93 3.74 13.04
N MET A 87 -2.36 3.04 14.02
CA MET A 87 -1.65 1.76 13.77
C MET A 87 -2.39 0.50 14.24
N HIS A 88 -3.52 0.61 14.96
CA HIS A 88 -4.22 -0.56 15.52
C HIS A 88 -5.33 -1.15 14.65
N ASN A 89 -5.65 -0.58 13.49
CA ASN A 89 -6.70 -1.16 12.65
C ASN A 89 -6.11 -2.18 11.66
N LYS A 90 -5.90 -3.40 12.15
CA LYS A 90 -5.49 -4.58 11.37
C LYS A 90 -6.32 -4.76 10.10
N ASN A 91 -7.62 -4.53 10.18
CA ASN A 91 -8.54 -4.71 9.05
C ASN A 91 -8.30 -3.67 7.95
N THR A 92 -8.08 -2.40 8.32
CA THR A 92 -7.71 -1.34 7.37
C THR A 92 -6.46 -1.71 6.58
N TYR A 93 -5.41 -2.20 7.25
CA TYR A 93 -4.17 -2.63 6.60
C TYR A 93 -4.40 -3.83 5.71
N ALA A 94 -5.09 -4.87 6.21
CA ALA A 94 -5.36 -6.08 5.45
C ALA A 94 -6.19 -5.81 4.18
N VAL A 95 -7.22 -4.96 4.27
CA VAL A 95 -8.05 -4.55 3.13
C VAL A 95 -7.24 -3.74 2.13
N SER A 96 -6.56 -2.69 2.59
CA SER A 96 -5.73 -1.84 1.74
C SER A 96 -4.69 -2.64 0.97
N LEU A 97 -3.98 -3.55 1.64
CA LEU A 97 -2.95 -4.37 1.00
C LEU A 97 -3.53 -5.43 0.07
N SER A 98 -4.75 -5.92 0.34
CA SER A 98 -5.42 -6.83 -0.58
C SER A 98 -5.83 -6.12 -1.88
N HIS A 99 -6.31 -4.88 -1.79
CA HIS A 99 -6.54 -4.05 -2.98
C HIS A 99 -5.23 -3.77 -3.72
N TRP A 100 -4.17 -3.36 -3.02
CA TRP A 100 -2.88 -3.06 -3.62
C TRP A 100 -2.28 -4.26 -4.38
N LEU A 101 -2.23 -5.44 -3.75
CA LEU A 101 -1.72 -6.65 -4.39
C LEU A 101 -2.54 -7.08 -5.61
N ARG A 102 -3.84 -6.78 -5.65
CA ARG A 102 -4.67 -7.06 -6.82
C ARG A 102 -4.25 -6.21 -8.02
N TYR A 103 -3.92 -4.93 -7.81
CA TYR A 103 -3.40 -4.07 -8.89
C TYR A 103 -2.05 -4.56 -9.41
N LEU A 104 -1.12 -4.88 -8.50
CA LEU A 104 0.19 -5.43 -8.88
C LEU A 104 0.08 -6.76 -9.64
N ALA A 105 -0.80 -7.66 -9.22
CA ALA A 105 -1.01 -8.95 -9.89
C ALA A 105 -1.73 -8.82 -11.24
N ASN A 106 -2.58 -7.80 -11.41
CA ASN A 106 -3.23 -7.51 -12.68
C ASN A 106 -2.22 -6.99 -13.72
N ASP A 107 -1.21 -6.23 -13.30
CA ASP A 107 -0.16 -5.74 -14.20
C ASP A 107 0.65 -6.90 -14.81
N VAL A 108 0.92 -7.95 -14.02
CA VAL A 108 1.55 -9.20 -14.52
C VAL A 108 0.68 -9.92 -15.56
N LYS A 109 -0.66 -9.87 -15.42
CA LYS A 109 -1.58 -10.48 -16.39
C LYS A 109 -1.75 -9.65 -17.67
N ILE A 110 -1.72 -8.32 -17.57
CA ILE A 110 -1.80 -7.43 -18.74
C ILE A 110 -0.53 -7.56 -19.59
N LEU A 111 0.63 -7.80 -18.99
CA LEU A 111 1.87 -8.11 -19.72
C LEU A 111 1.89 -9.53 -20.33
N SER A 112 1.15 -10.50 -19.76
CA SER A 112 1.08 -11.88 -20.27
C SER A 112 0.01 -12.10 -21.36
N THR A 113 -0.81 -11.09 -21.69
CA THR A 113 -1.88 -11.21 -22.70
C THR A 113 -1.56 -10.56 -24.04
N ASN A 114 -0.33 -10.06 -24.23
CA ASN A 114 0.14 -9.46 -25.48
C ASN A 114 1.30 -10.25 -26.12
N ASN A 115 1.15 -11.56 -26.29
CA ASN A 115 2.03 -12.37 -27.14
C ASN A 115 1.22 -13.31 -28.02
#